data_AF-A0A7K3XIJ4-F1
#
_entry.id   AF-A0A7K3XIJ4-F1
#
_cell.length_a   1.000
_cell.length_b   1.000
_cell.length_c   1.000
_cell.angle_alpha   90.00
_cell.angle_beta   90.00
_cell.angle_gamma   90.00
#
_symmetry.space_group_name_H-M   'P 1'
#
loop_
_entity.id
_entity.type
_entity.pdbx_description
1 polymer ?
#
loop_
_entity_poly.entity_id
_entity_poly.type
_entity_poly.pdbx_seq_one_letter_code
_entity_poly.pdbx_strand_id
1 'polypeptide(L)'
;MNRYLLKTGIGEVEKIKNVAVIVAHPDDETLWAGGTILSHPSWNWFIVCLSRKSDTERAAKFDKALQVYKAEGIMGDLDDGPNQKPLEEETVEKAVLELLPPKHFDLIITHNPSGEYTRHLRHEEVSKAVIKLWHATEISATELWTFAYEDGNKKYFPLPVKNANIFRLLTKRIWLRKYSIITETYGFKKDSWEAETTPRSEAFWQFTDPYDAKRWQKQFNNESL
;
A
#
# COMPACT_ATOMS: atom_id res chain seq x y z
N MET A 1 9.60 52.57 -5.54
CA MET A 1 8.54 52.73 -4.52
C MET A 1 7.30 52.10 -5.14
N ASN A 2 6.78 50.92 -4.80
CA ASN A 2 6.71 50.22 -3.52
C ASN A 2 7.01 48.72 -3.67
N ARG A 3 7.68 48.17 -2.66
CA ARG A 3 7.89 46.75 -2.42
C ARG A 3 6.63 46.17 -1.80
N TYR A 4 6.18 45.02 -2.31
CA TYR A 4 5.52 44.03 -1.49
C TYR A 4 6.32 42.73 -1.60
N LEU A 5 7.38 42.69 -0.80
CA LEU A 5 8.02 41.46 -0.36
C LEU A 5 7.10 40.82 0.68
N LEU A 6 6.33 39.81 0.28
CA LEU A 6 5.86 38.81 1.23
C LEU A 6 7.00 37.81 1.43
N LYS A 7 7.82 38.07 2.45
CA LYS A 7 8.66 37.05 3.06
C LYS A 7 7.73 36.10 3.83
N THR A 8 7.45 34.95 3.26
CA THR A 8 7.06 33.76 4.04
C THR A 8 8.23 32.79 3.95
N GLY A 9 8.76 32.41 5.11
CA GLY A 9 10.02 31.70 5.27
C GLY A 9 10.13 30.44 4.43
N ILE A 10 11.37 30.20 3.96
CA ILE A 10 11.94 28.95 3.42
C ILE A 10 10.91 27.81 3.37
N GLY A 11 10.05 27.84 2.36
CA GLY A 11 9.20 26.71 2.04
C GLY A 11 10.07 25.78 1.20
N GLU A 12 10.56 24.69 1.78
CA GLU A 12 11.00 23.57 0.96
C GLU A 12 9.84 23.25 0.01
N VAL A 13 10.06 23.46 -1.28
CA VAL A 13 9.14 22.96 -2.30
C VAL A 13 9.19 21.45 -2.12
N GLU A 14 8.10 20.88 -1.59
CA GLU A 14 8.01 19.45 -1.39
C GLU A 14 8.33 18.77 -2.73
N LYS A 15 9.42 18.01 -2.77
CA LYS A 15 9.86 17.32 -3.98
C LYS A 15 8.72 16.41 -4.43
N ILE A 16 8.24 16.63 -5.66
CA ILE A 16 7.27 15.72 -6.30
C ILE A 16 7.94 14.35 -6.39
N LYS A 17 7.33 13.34 -5.75
CA LYS A 17 7.79 11.95 -5.79
C LYS A 17 6.99 11.15 -6.81
N ASN A 18 7.65 10.18 -7.45
CA ASN A 18 6.99 9.09 -8.17
C ASN A 18 6.87 7.90 -7.22
N VAL A 19 5.66 7.49 -6.89
CA VAL A 19 5.41 6.46 -5.88
C VAL A 19 4.56 5.34 -6.45
N ALA A 20 5.00 4.10 -6.25
CA ALA A 20 4.18 2.93 -6.53
C ALA A 20 3.56 2.38 -5.25
N VAL A 21 2.30 1.98 -5.30
CA VAL A 21 1.64 1.20 -4.24
C VAL A 21 1.26 -0.15 -4.83
N ILE A 22 1.83 -1.24 -4.32
CA ILE A 22 1.66 -2.60 -4.86
C ILE A 22 0.91 -3.43 -3.83
N VAL A 23 -0.33 -3.79 -4.14
CA VAL A 23 -1.24 -4.50 -3.24
C VAL A 23 -1.80 -5.77 -3.87
N ALA A 24 -2.27 -6.66 -3.01
CA ALA A 24 -2.89 -7.92 -3.38
C ALA A 24 -4.28 -7.72 -3.97
N HIS A 25 -5.17 -7.06 -3.23
CA HIS A 25 -6.60 -6.96 -3.56
C HIS A 25 -7.03 -5.49 -3.73
N PRO A 26 -8.12 -5.23 -4.49
CA PRO A 26 -8.59 -3.87 -4.70
C PRO A 26 -9.39 -3.41 -3.49
N ASP A 27 -8.82 -2.48 -2.71
CA ASP A 27 -9.26 -1.90 -1.43
C ASP A 27 -8.09 -1.79 -0.45
N ASP A 28 -7.13 -2.71 -0.52
CA ASP A 28 -5.92 -2.75 0.30
C ASP A 28 -5.13 -1.43 0.23
N GLU A 29 -5.02 -0.83 -0.96
CA GLU A 29 -4.33 0.46 -1.13
C GLU A 29 -5.00 1.57 -0.31
N THR A 30 -6.33 1.52 -0.23
CA THR A 30 -7.13 2.46 0.52
C THR A 30 -7.08 2.15 2.01
N LEU A 31 -7.23 0.89 2.42
CA LEU A 31 -7.22 0.48 3.83
C LEU A 31 -5.90 0.85 4.50
N TRP A 32 -4.77 0.55 3.86
CA TRP A 32 -3.46 0.61 4.50
C TRP A 32 -2.67 1.89 4.20
N ALA A 33 -2.91 2.54 3.06
CA ALA A 33 -2.18 3.74 2.64
C ALA A 33 -3.05 4.89 2.09
N GLY A 34 -4.38 4.77 2.06
CA GLY A 34 -5.26 5.78 1.46
C GLY A 34 -5.11 7.17 2.08
N GLY A 35 -4.85 7.26 3.38
CA GLY A 35 -4.56 8.51 4.07
C GLY A 35 -3.25 9.15 3.63
N THR A 36 -2.20 8.35 3.44
CA THR A 36 -0.91 8.77 2.91
C THR A 36 -1.05 9.26 1.47
N ILE A 37 -1.79 8.55 0.62
CA ILE A 37 -2.07 8.98 -0.77
C ILE A 37 -2.79 10.34 -0.75
N LEU A 38 -3.87 10.46 0.00
CA LEU A 38 -4.68 11.69 0.10
C LEU A 38 -3.92 12.88 0.71
N SER A 39 -2.88 12.62 1.51
CA SER A 39 -2.08 13.66 2.17
C SER A 39 -1.00 14.23 1.27
N HIS A 40 -0.63 13.57 0.16
CA HIS A 40 0.36 14.07 -0.80
C HIS A 40 -0.24 14.14 -2.22
N PRO A 41 -1.17 15.08 -2.46
CA PRO A 41 -1.86 15.19 -3.75
C PRO A 41 -0.97 15.70 -4.89
N SER A 42 0.25 16.15 -4.59
CA SER A 42 1.26 16.60 -5.57
C SER A 42 2.16 15.48 -6.06
N TRP A 43 2.17 14.30 -5.42
CA TRP A 43 2.98 13.17 -5.84
C TRP A 43 2.33 12.45 -7.03
N ASN A 44 3.15 11.81 -7.85
CA ASN A 44 2.71 10.97 -8.95
C ASN A 44 2.52 9.54 -8.45
N TRP A 45 1.26 9.11 -8.33
CA TRP A 45 0.90 7.80 -7.80
C TRP A 45 0.64 6.80 -8.92
N PHE A 46 1.23 5.60 -8.80
CA PHE A 46 0.91 4.44 -9.62
C PHE A 46 0.49 3.28 -8.72
N ILE A 47 -0.74 2.81 -8.83
CA ILE A 47 -1.28 1.76 -7.94
C ILE A 47 -1.44 0.45 -8.73
N VAL A 48 -0.76 -0.59 -8.26
CA VAL A 48 -0.84 -1.96 -8.79
C VAL A 48 -1.67 -2.81 -7.83
N CYS A 49 -2.73 -3.41 -8.33
CA CYS A 49 -3.47 -4.47 -7.64
C CYS A 49 -3.25 -5.80 -8.37
N LEU A 50 -2.73 -6.84 -7.70
CA LEU A 50 -2.36 -8.08 -8.39
C LEU A 50 -3.53 -9.01 -8.73
N SER A 51 -4.72 -8.77 -8.18
CA SER A 51 -5.88 -9.66 -8.33
C SER A 51 -7.11 -8.96 -8.91
N ARG A 52 -8.07 -9.79 -9.33
CA ARG A 52 -9.47 -9.42 -9.61
C ARG A 52 -9.73 -8.49 -10.80
N LYS A 53 -8.80 -8.37 -11.76
CA LYS A 53 -9.03 -7.61 -13.00
C LYS A 53 -10.29 -8.07 -13.75
N SER A 54 -10.57 -9.37 -13.80
CA SER A 54 -11.74 -9.92 -14.53
C SER A 54 -13.05 -9.83 -13.73
N ASP A 55 -12.99 -9.48 -12.44
CA ASP A 55 -14.19 -9.18 -11.66
C ASP A 55 -14.68 -7.77 -12.01
N THR A 56 -15.70 -7.69 -12.85
CA THR A 56 -16.20 -6.42 -13.39
C THR A 56 -16.72 -5.46 -12.31
N GLU A 57 -17.19 -5.97 -11.16
CA GLU A 57 -17.64 -5.14 -10.06
C GLU A 57 -16.45 -4.58 -9.27
N ARG A 58 -15.52 -5.45 -8.86
CA ARG A 58 -14.33 -5.04 -8.09
C ARG A 58 -13.42 -4.13 -8.92
N ALA A 59 -13.20 -4.45 -10.20
CA ALA A 59 -12.38 -3.65 -11.10
C ALA A 59 -12.97 -2.24 -11.31
N ALA A 60 -14.29 -2.14 -11.52
CA ALA A 60 -14.93 -0.83 -11.66
C ALA A 60 -14.84 0.03 -10.39
N LYS A 61 -14.80 -0.59 -9.20
CA LYS A 61 -14.61 0.11 -7.92
C LYS A 61 -13.16 0.59 -7.74
N PHE A 62 -12.19 -0.25 -8.10
CA PHE A 62 -10.77 0.12 -8.12
C PHE A 62 -10.53 1.31 -9.07
N ASP A 63 -11.06 1.27 -10.30
CA ASP A 63 -10.95 2.36 -11.27
C ASP A 63 -11.50 3.68 -10.71
N LYS A 64 -12.62 3.63 -9.98
CA LYS A 64 -13.18 4.82 -9.31
C LYS A 64 -12.26 5.30 -8.17
N ALA A 65 -11.66 4.39 -7.40
CA ALA A 65 -10.71 4.77 -6.36
C ALA A 65 -9.48 5.47 -6.96
N LEU A 66 -8.93 4.98 -8.08
CA LEU A 66 -7.85 5.65 -8.82
C LEU A 66 -8.24 7.08 -9.22
N GLN A 67 -9.46 7.28 -9.73
CA GLN A 67 -9.98 8.60 -10.10
C GLN A 67 -10.06 9.55 -8.90
N VAL A 68 -10.53 9.06 -7.74
CA VAL A 68 -10.59 9.85 -6.49
C VAL A 68 -9.19 10.26 -6.04
N TYR A 69 -8.21 9.36 -6.16
CA TYR A 69 -6.81 9.63 -5.83
C TYR A 69 -6.08 10.48 -6.86
N LYS A 70 -6.63 10.61 -8.08
CA LYS A 70 -5.91 11.15 -9.26
C LYS A 70 -4.61 10.38 -9.52
N ALA A 71 -4.68 9.06 -9.36
CA ALA A 71 -3.58 8.14 -9.56
C ALA A 71 -3.71 7.41 -10.90
N GLU A 72 -2.59 7.00 -11.47
CA GLU A 72 -2.56 5.94 -12.47
C GLU A 72 -2.61 4.58 -11.76
N GLY A 73 -3.03 3.53 -12.47
CA GLY A 73 -3.01 2.19 -11.89
C GLY A 73 -3.41 1.10 -12.87
N ILE A 74 -3.18 -0.14 -12.43
CA ILE A 74 -3.46 -1.34 -13.22
C ILE A 74 -3.78 -2.53 -12.32
N MET A 75 -4.62 -3.43 -12.82
CA MET A 75 -4.99 -4.67 -12.13
C MET A 75 -4.45 -5.90 -12.87
N GLY A 76 -3.99 -6.88 -12.10
CA GLY A 76 -3.76 -8.27 -12.49
C GLY A 76 -4.94 -9.17 -12.13
N ASP A 77 -4.83 -10.46 -12.42
CA ASP A 77 -5.92 -11.41 -12.21
C ASP A 77 -5.49 -12.66 -11.43
N LEU A 78 -4.53 -12.50 -10.50
CA LEU A 78 -4.24 -13.55 -9.52
C LEU A 78 -5.51 -13.86 -8.70
N ASP A 79 -5.57 -15.08 -8.17
CA ASP A 79 -6.71 -15.55 -7.40
C ASP A 79 -6.89 -14.77 -6.08
N ASP A 80 -8.14 -14.65 -5.67
CA ASP A 80 -8.63 -13.95 -4.47
C ASP A 80 -9.66 -14.86 -3.78
N GLY A 81 -9.62 -14.92 -2.45
CA GLY A 81 -10.64 -15.58 -1.65
C GLY A 81 -10.10 -16.46 -0.51
N PRO A 82 -11.01 -16.96 0.37
CA PRO A 82 -10.63 -17.68 1.58
C PRO A 82 -10.00 -19.06 1.32
N ASN A 83 -10.13 -19.57 0.10
CA ASN A 83 -9.61 -20.89 -0.32
C ASN A 83 -8.37 -20.77 -1.22
N GLN A 84 -7.72 -19.60 -1.24
CA GLN A 84 -6.45 -19.39 -1.94
C GLN A 84 -5.45 -20.48 -1.55
N LYS A 85 -4.72 -20.98 -2.55
CA LYS A 85 -3.59 -21.88 -2.34
C LYS A 85 -2.30 -21.11 -2.55
N PRO A 86 -1.19 -21.52 -1.90
CA PRO A 86 0.10 -20.90 -2.16
C PRO A 86 0.41 -20.92 -3.65
N LEU A 87 0.89 -19.79 -4.18
CA LEU A 87 1.46 -19.74 -5.52
C LEU A 87 2.96 -19.92 -5.47
N GLU A 88 3.52 -20.38 -6.59
CA GLU A 88 4.96 -20.35 -6.80
C GLU A 88 5.44 -18.89 -6.78
N GLU A 89 6.57 -18.61 -6.12
CA GLU A 89 7.11 -17.25 -5.97
C GLU A 89 7.25 -16.54 -7.33
N GLU A 90 7.76 -17.25 -8.33
CA GLU A 90 7.95 -16.74 -9.70
C GLU A 90 6.64 -16.25 -10.34
N THR A 91 5.50 -16.83 -9.97
CA THR A 91 4.19 -16.41 -10.51
C THR A 91 3.84 -15.02 -10.02
N VAL A 92 4.06 -14.74 -8.75
CA VAL A 92 3.76 -13.44 -8.14
C VAL A 92 4.79 -12.38 -8.56
N GLU A 93 6.06 -12.76 -8.64
CA GLU A 93 7.13 -11.91 -9.17
C GLU A 93 6.84 -11.46 -10.61
N LYS A 94 6.49 -12.42 -11.48
CA LYS A 94 6.12 -12.13 -12.86
C LYS A 94 4.91 -11.19 -12.94
N ALA A 95 3.88 -11.43 -12.12
CA ALA A 95 2.71 -10.54 -12.08
C ALA A 95 3.09 -9.10 -11.68
N VAL A 96 3.99 -8.93 -10.70
CA VAL A 96 4.51 -7.60 -10.32
C VAL A 96 5.25 -6.95 -11.48
N LEU A 97 6.16 -7.67 -12.15
CA LEU A 97 6.96 -7.15 -13.27
C LEU A 97 6.12 -6.82 -14.51
N GLU A 98 5.07 -7.60 -14.81
CA GLU A 98 4.18 -7.34 -15.94
C GLU A 98 3.29 -6.11 -15.74
N LEU A 99 2.95 -5.79 -14.49
CA LEU A 99 2.03 -4.71 -14.14
C LEU A 99 2.75 -3.41 -13.78
N LEU A 100 3.92 -3.49 -13.14
CA LEU A 100 4.66 -2.31 -12.70
C LEU A 100 5.42 -1.69 -13.89
N PRO A 101 5.27 -0.38 -14.16
CA PRO A 101 6.02 0.28 -15.21
C PRO A 101 7.54 0.15 -14.99
N PRO A 102 8.33 -0.18 -16.01
CA PRO A 102 9.78 -0.38 -15.89
C PRO A 102 10.51 0.97 -15.79
N LYS A 103 10.33 1.67 -14.67
CA LYS A 103 10.95 2.96 -14.35
C LYS A 103 11.39 3.00 -12.90
N HIS A 104 12.20 4.01 -12.56
CA HIS A 104 12.57 4.29 -11.18
C HIS A 104 11.42 4.94 -10.41
N PHE A 105 11.21 4.52 -9.16
CA PHE A 105 10.31 5.15 -8.20
C PHE A 105 11.09 5.77 -7.03
N ASP A 106 10.69 6.96 -6.58
CA ASP A 106 11.23 7.52 -5.35
C ASP A 106 10.82 6.66 -4.13
N LEU A 107 9.69 5.97 -4.21
CA LEU A 107 9.17 5.10 -3.16
C LEU A 107 8.30 3.97 -3.75
N ILE A 108 8.45 2.77 -3.20
CA ILE A 108 7.48 1.67 -3.35
C ILE A 108 6.84 1.43 -1.98
N ILE A 109 5.51 1.25 -1.94
CA ILE A 109 4.76 0.86 -0.74
C ILE A 109 4.08 -0.48 -1.01
N THR A 110 4.17 -1.45 -0.10
CA THR A 110 3.54 -2.77 -0.26
C THR A 110 3.17 -3.41 1.08
N HIS A 111 2.65 -4.63 1.03
CA HIS A 111 2.30 -5.44 2.20
C HIS A 111 3.51 -5.78 3.09
N ASN A 112 3.23 -6.11 4.35
CA ASN A 112 4.14 -6.70 5.30
C ASN A 112 4.36 -8.21 5.01
N PRO A 113 5.56 -8.77 5.23
CA PRO A 113 5.77 -10.22 5.11
C PRO A 113 4.89 -11.08 6.02
N SER A 114 4.35 -10.53 7.12
CA SER A 114 3.36 -11.20 7.98
C SER A 114 1.90 -10.89 7.63
N GLY A 115 1.65 -10.03 6.64
CA GLY A 115 0.34 -9.40 6.40
C GLY A 115 -0.01 -8.34 7.46
N GLU A 116 -1.08 -7.59 7.20
CA GLU A 116 -1.55 -6.49 8.07
C GLU A 116 -2.56 -6.96 9.12
N TYR A 117 -3.19 -8.10 8.83
CA TYR A 117 -4.22 -8.73 9.62
C TYR A 117 -4.33 -10.19 9.24
N THR A 118 -5.13 -10.93 9.98
CA THR A 118 -4.91 -12.37 10.10
C THR A 118 -4.70 -13.06 8.76
N ARG A 119 -3.48 -13.59 8.63
CA ARG A 119 -2.96 -14.44 7.56
C ARG A 119 -3.74 -14.40 6.25
N HIS A 120 -3.50 -13.35 5.47
CA HIS A 120 -3.85 -13.31 4.05
C HIS A 120 -2.65 -13.76 3.23
N LEU A 121 -2.73 -14.99 2.70
CA LEU A 121 -1.64 -15.62 1.95
C LEU A 121 -1.13 -14.73 0.80
N ARG A 122 -2.03 -14.13 0.03
CA ARG A 122 -1.68 -13.23 -1.07
C ARG A 122 -0.91 -11.99 -0.59
N HIS A 123 -1.21 -11.46 0.60
CA HIS A 123 -0.48 -10.30 1.18
C HIS A 123 0.98 -10.68 1.45
N GLU A 124 1.21 -11.82 2.10
CA GLU A 124 2.54 -12.34 2.38
C GLU A 124 3.32 -12.56 1.07
N GLU A 125 2.69 -13.18 0.07
CA GLU A 125 3.31 -13.49 -1.22
C GLU A 125 3.66 -12.22 -2.02
N VAL A 126 2.77 -11.23 -2.07
CA VAL A 126 3.05 -9.93 -2.70
C VAL A 126 4.24 -9.25 -2.02
N SER A 127 4.23 -9.19 -0.68
CA SER A 127 5.35 -8.62 0.07
C SER A 127 6.66 -9.32 -0.24
N LYS A 128 6.64 -10.66 -0.25
CA LYS A 128 7.82 -11.48 -0.53
C LYS A 128 8.38 -11.23 -1.93
N ALA A 129 7.50 -11.17 -2.94
CA ALA A 129 7.86 -10.89 -4.32
C ALA A 129 8.47 -9.49 -4.48
N VAL A 130 7.82 -8.45 -3.95
CA VAL A 130 8.31 -7.06 -4.07
C VAL A 130 9.68 -6.89 -3.40
N ILE A 131 9.88 -7.42 -2.19
CA ILE A 131 11.18 -7.35 -1.51
C ILE A 131 12.27 -8.10 -2.31
N LYS A 132 11.94 -9.28 -2.85
CA LYS A 132 12.89 -10.08 -3.64
C LYS A 132 13.27 -9.37 -4.94
N LEU A 133 12.31 -8.83 -5.68
CA LEU A 133 12.56 -8.08 -6.92
C LEU A 133 13.36 -6.80 -6.66
N TRP A 134 13.08 -6.07 -5.58
CA TRP A 134 13.85 -4.87 -5.24
C TRP A 134 15.30 -5.22 -4.88
N HIS A 135 15.49 -6.29 -4.09
CA HIS A 135 16.81 -6.81 -3.76
C HIS A 135 17.58 -7.33 -4.98
N ALA A 136 16.90 -7.97 -5.93
CA ALA A 136 17.48 -8.42 -7.18
C ALA A 136 17.72 -7.29 -8.20
N THR A 137 17.36 -6.03 -7.85
CA THR A 137 17.41 -4.85 -8.72
C THR A 137 16.52 -4.94 -9.98
N GLU A 138 15.54 -5.84 -9.99
CA GLU A 138 14.58 -6.01 -11.08
C GLU A 138 13.48 -4.94 -11.05
N ILE A 139 13.17 -4.41 -9.87
CA ILE A 139 12.41 -3.17 -9.70
C ILE A 139 13.30 -2.11 -9.04
N SER A 140 13.22 -0.87 -9.52
CA SER A 140 14.10 0.21 -9.09
C SER A 140 13.36 1.20 -8.20
N ALA A 141 13.81 1.34 -6.96
CA ALA A 141 13.30 2.35 -6.04
C ALA A 141 14.37 2.89 -5.09
N THR A 142 14.21 4.14 -4.66
CA THR A 142 15.08 4.76 -3.62
C THR A 142 14.74 4.21 -2.23
N GLU A 143 13.45 4.02 -1.94
CA GLU A 143 12.98 3.47 -0.67
C GLU A 143 11.86 2.45 -0.89
N LEU A 144 11.75 1.50 0.05
CA LEU A 144 10.62 0.58 0.18
C LEU A 144 9.97 0.79 1.54
N TRP A 145 8.66 0.98 1.55
CA TRP A 145 7.84 0.95 2.76
C TRP A 145 6.95 -0.28 2.75
N THR A 146 6.87 -0.97 3.88
CA THR A 146 5.85 -2.01 4.09
C THR A 146 4.83 -1.54 5.10
N PHE A 147 3.58 -1.94 4.94
CA PHE A 147 2.54 -1.65 5.93
C PHE A 147 2.95 -2.23 7.30
N ALA A 148 2.60 -1.52 8.39
CA ALA A 148 2.94 -1.94 9.75
C ALA A 148 1.68 -1.99 10.62
N TYR A 149 0.99 -3.12 10.59
CA TYR A 149 -0.25 -3.36 11.33
C TYR A 149 -0.20 -4.72 12.04
N GLU A 150 -1.02 -4.87 13.08
CA GLU A 150 -1.21 -6.13 13.80
C GLU A 150 -2.64 -6.21 14.36
N ASP A 151 -3.17 -7.41 14.53
CA ASP A 151 -4.55 -7.64 14.95
C ASP A 151 -4.67 -8.54 16.20
N GLY A 152 -3.55 -8.68 16.94
CA GLY A 152 -3.45 -9.55 18.10
C GLY A 152 -3.80 -11.01 17.82
N ASN A 153 -3.64 -11.49 16.58
CA ASN A 153 -4.09 -12.79 16.09
C ASN A 153 -5.63 -12.94 16.20
N LYS A 154 -6.37 -12.12 15.42
CA LYS A 154 -7.85 -12.02 15.42
C LYS A 154 -8.50 -11.44 16.68
N LYS A 155 -7.74 -10.89 17.63
CA LYS A 155 -8.32 -10.40 18.89
C LYS A 155 -9.04 -9.07 18.73
N TYR A 156 -8.63 -8.27 17.74
CA TYR A 156 -9.20 -6.96 17.45
C TYR A 156 -9.03 -6.63 15.97
N PHE A 157 -9.68 -5.56 15.53
CA PHE A 157 -9.41 -5.00 14.21
C PHE A 157 -7.95 -4.52 14.11
N PRO A 158 -7.31 -4.68 12.95
CA PRO A 158 -5.95 -4.26 12.69
C PRO A 158 -5.62 -2.86 13.21
N LEU A 159 -4.57 -2.79 14.03
CA LEU A 159 -4.07 -1.55 14.60
C LEU A 159 -2.71 -1.20 14.01
N PRO A 160 -2.44 0.08 13.70
CA PRO A 160 -1.14 0.51 13.24
C PRO A 160 -0.10 0.37 14.37
N VAL A 161 1.04 -0.23 14.04
CA VAL A 161 2.15 -0.46 14.97
C VAL A 161 2.79 0.89 15.35
N LYS A 162 2.63 1.31 16.60
CA LYS A 162 3.02 2.66 17.07
C LYS A 162 4.52 2.95 17.04
N ASN A 163 5.35 1.91 17.14
CA ASN A 163 6.81 2.00 17.11
C ASN A 163 7.42 1.67 15.75
N ALA A 164 6.61 1.64 14.68
CA ALA A 164 7.11 1.57 13.31
C ALA A 164 7.98 2.80 12.98
N ASN A 165 8.83 2.70 11.94
CA ASN A 165 9.67 3.83 11.50
C ASN A 165 8.84 5.08 11.19
N ILE A 166 7.65 4.86 10.62
CA ILE A 166 6.70 5.90 10.27
C ILE A 166 5.38 5.56 10.95
N PHE A 167 4.86 6.50 11.74
CA PHE A 167 3.51 6.46 12.29
C PHE A 167 2.86 7.83 12.11
N ARG A 168 1.70 7.87 11.45
CA ARG A 168 1.01 9.13 11.11
C ARG A 168 -0.45 9.07 11.54
N LEU A 169 -0.83 9.96 12.46
CA LEU A 169 -2.23 10.21 12.76
C LEU A 169 -2.86 11.00 11.60
N LEU A 170 -3.94 10.47 11.02
CA LEU A 170 -4.65 11.15 9.94
C LEU A 170 -5.46 12.30 10.51
N THR A 171 -5.43 13.45 9.82
CA THR A 171 -6.37 14.53 10.13
C THR A 171 -7.80 14.05 9.93
N LYS A 172 -8.76 14.58 10.69
CA LYS A 172 -10.18 14.23 10.53
C LYS A 172 -10.65 14.35 9.09
N ARG A 173 -10.19 15.37 8.35
CA ARG A 173 -10.53 15.58 6.94
C ARG A 173 -10.00 14.45 6.05
N ILE A 174 -8.74 14.05 6.23
CA ILE A 174 -8.14 12.97 5.44
C ILE A 174 -8.80 11.63 5.77
N TRP A 175 -8.99 11.32 7.06
CA TRP A 175 -9.65 10.09 7.46
C TRP A 175 -11.10 9.99 6.96
N LEU A 176 -11.89 11.08 7.02
CA LEU A 176 -13.25 11.07 6.47
C LEU A 176 -13.28 10.81 4.96
N ARG A 177 -12.31 11.36 4.20
CA ARG A 177 -12.18 11.06 2.77
C ARG A 177 -11.80 9.60 2.53
N LYS A 178 -10.80 9.08 3.27
CA LYS A 178 -10.40 7.66 3.23
C LYS A 178 -11.59 6.74 3.52
N TYR A 179 -12.36 7.04 4.57
CA TYR A 179 -13.55 6.29 4.96
C TYR A 179 -14.66 6.33 3.89
N SER A 180 -14.91 7.49 3.27
CA SER A 180 -15.86 7.62 2.15
C SER A 180 -15.43 6.77 0.94
N ILE A 181 -14.13 6.64 0.65
CA ILE A 181 -13.67 5.75 -0.43
C ILE A 181 -14.02 4.29 -0.10
N ILE A 182 -13.78 3.84 1.14
CA ILE A 182 -14.17 2.49 1.57
C ILE A 182 -15.70 2.28 1.47
N THR A 183 -16.50 3.18 2.02
CA THR A 183 -17.96 2.92 2.12
C THR A 183 -18.75 3.28 0.87
N GLU A 184 -18.34 4.32 0.13
CA GLU A 184 -19.09 4.87 -1.00
C GLU A 184 -18.48 4.50 -2.35
N THR A 185 -17.15 4.42 -2.45
CA THR A 185 -16.48 4.04 -3.70
C THR A 185 -16.37 2.52 -3.84
N TYR A 186 -15.83 1.84 -2.83
CA TYR A 186 -15.83 0.38 -2.77
C TYR A 186 -17.19 -0.21 -2.36
N GLY A 187 -18.07 0.60 -1.77
CA GLY A 187 -19.45 0.21 -1.48
C GLY A 187 -19.59 -0.70 -0.26
N PHE A 188 -18.56 -0.76 0.60
CA PHE A 188 -18.63 -1.51 1.84
C PHE A 188 -19.66 -0.90 2.79
N LYS A 189 -20.47 -1.74 3.44
CA LYS A 189 -21.47 -1.26 4.40
C LYS A 189 -20.76 -0.71 5.64
N LYS A 190 -21.39 0.24 6.33
CA LYS A 190 -20.78 0.89 7.51
C LYS A 190 -20.55 -0.05 8.69
N ASP A 191 -21.29 -1.15 8.74
CA ASP A 191 -21.18 -2.26 9.69
C ASP A 191 -20.33 -3.44 9.14
N SER A 192 -19.63 -3.25 8.01
CA SER A 192 -18.71 -4.25 7.47
C SER A 192 -17.35 -4.19 8.15
N TRP A 193 -16.59 -5.27 8.00
CA TRP A 193 -15.23 -5.37 8.52
C TRP A 193 -14.33 -4.26 7.96
N GLU A 194 -14.42 -3.97 6.66
CA GLU A 194 -13.62 -2.96 5.97
C GLU A 194 -13.92 -1.55 6.48
N ALA A 195 -15.19 -1.24 6.75
CA ALA A 195 -15.56 0.05 7.33
C ALA A 195 -15.08 0.17 8.78
N GLU A 196 -15.30 -0.86 9.61
CA GLU A 196 -14.89 -0.85 11.03
C GLU A 196 -13.37 -0.84 11.21
N THR A 197 -12.63 -1.55 10.35
CA THR A 197 -11.16 -1.62 10.40
C THR A 197 -10.50 -0.32 9.96
N THR A 198 -11.14 0.49 9.11
CA THR A 198 -10.52 1.65 8.44
C THR A 198 -9.78 2.56 9.43
N PRO A 199 -8.43 2.48 9.49
CA PRO A 199 -7.70 2.97 10.64
C PRO A 199 -7.54 4.49 10.59
N ARG A 200 -7.54 5.11 11.77
CA ARG A 200 -7.34 6.58 11.94
C ARG A 200 -5.88 7.01 11.88
N SER A 201 -4.95 6.07 11.92
CA SER A 201 -3.53 6.31 11.74
C SER A 201 -2.98 5.29 10.74
N GLU A 202 -1.88 5.62 10.10
CA GLU A 202 -1.17 4.72 9.20
C GLU A 202 0.26 4.55 9.67
N ALA A 203 0.79 3.34 9.54
CA ALA A 203 2.13 3.02 9.98
C ALA A 203 2.86 2.19 8.93
N PHE A 204 4.16 2.41 8.82
CA PHE A 204 5.03 1.77 7.84
C PHE A 204 6.41 1.45 8.44
N TRP A 205 6.95 0.29 8.09
CA TRP A 205 8.38 0.02 8.19
C TRP A 205 9.07 0.59 6.96
N GLN A 206 10.18 1.30 7.16
CA GLN A 206 10.91 1.99 6.09
C GLN A 206 12.27 1.33 5.88
N PHE A 207 12.60 1.10 4.62
CA PHE A 207 13.89 0.58 4.19
C PHE A 207 14.47 1.47 3.10
N THR A 208 15.72 1.89 3.28
CA THR A 208 16.51 2.63 2.28
C THR A 208 17.59 1.77 1.65
N ASP A 209 17.75 0.53 2.13
CA ASP A 209 18.69 -0.48 1.63
C ASP A 209 17.93 -1.80 1.37
N PRO A 210 17.95 -2.33 0.13
CA PRO A 210 17.33 -3.62 -0.18
C PRO A 210 17.85 -4.79 0.63
N TYR A 211 19.12 -4.78 1.04
CA TYR A 211 19.70 -5.85 1.86
C TYR A 211 19.08 -5.90 3.25
N ASP A 212 18.71 -4.75 3.82
CA ASP A 212 18.05 -4.68 5.12
C ASP A 212 16.60 -5.16 5.03
N ALA A 213 15.86 -4.76 3.99
CA ALA A 213 14.52 -5.31 3.74
C ALA A 213 14.55 -6.83 3.56
N LYS A 214 15.53 -7.35 2.80
CA LYS A 214 15.68 -8.79 2.59
C LYS A 214 16.06 -9.55 3.87
N ARG A 215 16.92 -8.98 4.70
CA ARG A 215 17.30 -9.55 6.01
C ARG A 215 16.11 -9.57 6.96
N TRP A 216 15.32 -8.51 6.98
CA TRP A 216 14.11 -8.39 7.79
C TRP A 216 13.06 -9.42 7.34
N GLN A 217 12.78 -9.53 6.03
CA GLN A 217 11.86 -10.52 5.47
C GLN A 217 12.18 -11.97 5.93
N LYS A 218 13.47 -12.34 6.00
CA LYS A 218 13.89 -13.70 6.42
C LYS A 218 13.46 -14.07 7.84
N GLN A 219 13.21 -13.09 8.71
CA GLN A 219 12.78 -13.34 10.09
C GLN A 219 11.40 -14.02 10.12
N PHE A 220 10.51 -13.69 9.17
CA PHE A 220 9.15 -14.22 9.07
C PHE A 220 9.09 -15.63 8.47
N ASN A 221 10.13 -16.05 7.74
CA ASN A 221 10.20 -17.41 7.19
C ASN A 221 10.57 -18.45 8.27
N ASN A 222 11.23 -18.04 9.35
CA ASN A 222 11.66 -18.93 10.43
C ASN A 222 10.58 -19.22 11.47
N GLU A 223 9.44 -18.52 11.43
CA GLU A 223 8.28 -18.78 12.31
C GLU A 223 7.30 -19.80 11.70
N SER A 224 7.63 -20.38 10.55
CA SER A 224 6.79 -21.34 9.80
C SER A 224 7.20 -22.82 9.98
N LEU A 225 8.07 -23.13 10.94
CA LEU A 225 8.53 -24.49 11.28
C LEU A 225 8.05 -24.94 12.67
#